data_AF-X1BN37-F1
#
_entry.id   AF-X1BN37-F1
#
_cell.length_a   1.000
_cell.length_b   1.000
_cell.length_c   1.000
_cell.angle_alpha   90.00
_cell.angle_beta   90.00
_cell.angle_gamma   90.00
#
_symmetry.space_group_name_H-M   'P 1'
#
loop_
_entity.id
_entity.type
_entity.pdbx_description
1 polymer ?
#
loop_
_entity_poly.entity_id
_entity_poly.type
_entity_poly.pdbx_seq_one_letter_code
_entity_poly.pdbx_strand_id
1 'polypeptide(L)'
;MKIGIDISTVLNHGQDIGAGRYIINLLKGLFEIDRENTYILAGRYITSEHLPTIYNLKSNYPDSKIEFKLYGTTQEKLNLWNKFRFPPLELSGFRADMLHCPDFLIPPTTNKNIILTIHDLSFIRFPQFNFPWFIEKYTIEVKRNAKRAKKIIADSQSTKDDIVNFFNISPDKVNVVYLAADTFFRKLSSKEKRKETLKKYSIGKKYILSVGTIEPRKNFTTLIKAFNIVKKRSAGFNYKLVIAGRTGWKSEATYTER
;
A
#
# COMPACT_ATOMS: atom_id res chain seq x y z
N MET A 1 13.07 22.73 6.14
CA MET A 1 13.87 21.48 6.17
C MET A 1 13.81 20.80 4.80
N LYS A 2 14.81 19.98 4.44
CA LYS A 2 14.75 19.07 3.27
C LYS A 2 14.26 17.69 3.71
N ILE A 3 13.07 17.31 3.26
CA ILE A 3 12.42 16.04 3.58
C ILE A 3 12.50 15.13 2.37
N GLY A 4 13.24 14.04 2.47
CA GLY A 4 13.26 12.99 1.46
C GLY A 4 12.06 12.06 1.59
N ILE A 5 11.46 11.68 0.48
CA ILE A 5 10.42 10.65 0.44
C ILE A 5 10.82 9.61 -0.59
N ASP A 6 10.94 8.35 -0.16
CA ASP A 6 11.15 7.23 -1.07
C ASP A 6 9.85 6.90 -1.81
N ILE A 7 9.87 7.07 -3.13
CA ILE A 7 8.74 6.80 -4.01
C ILE A 7 9.00 5.60 -4.93
N SER A 8 10.03 4.79 -4.64
CA SER A 8 10.40 3.62 -5.44
C SER A 8 9.23 2.66 -5.66
N THR A 9 8.33 2.49 -4.69
CA THR A 9 7.13 1.65 -4.82
C THR A 9 6.20 2.16 -5.94
N VAL A 10 5.93 3.46 -6.00
CA VAL A 10 5.12 4.05 -7.08
C VAL A 10 5.83 3.92 -8.42
N LEU A 11 7.14 4.16 -8.46
CA LEU A 11 7.90 4.12 -9.69
C LEU A 11 7.96 2.72 -10.34
N ASN A 12 7.93 1.65 -9.55
CA ASN A 12 8.05 0.27 -10.06
C ASN A 12 6.72 -0.50 -10.10
N HIS A 13 5.68 -0.05 -9.38
CA HIS A 13 4.41 -0.78 -9.28
C HIS A 13 3.16 0.08 -9.53
N GLY A 14 3.34 1.39 -9.72
CA GLY A 14 2.27 2.33 -9.99
C GLY A 14 1.43 2.70 -8.76
N GLN A 15 0.41 3.51 -8.98
CA GLN A 15 -0.46 4.06 -7.93
C GLN A 15 -1.73 3.24 -7.65
N ASP A 16 -1.95 2.17 -8.40
CA ASP A 16 -3.17 1.35 -8.31
C ASP A 16 -3.05 0.18 -7.33
N ILE A 17 -1.86 0.00 -6.75
CA ILE A 17 -1.64 -0.85 -5.59
C ILE A 17 -1.85 -0.05 -4.28
N GLY A 18 -2.07 -0.74 -3.17
CA GLY A 18 -2.34 -0.11 -1.87
C GLY A 18 -1.25 0.88 -1.42
N ALA A 19 0.00 0.43 -1.36
CA ALA A 19 1.13 1.28 -0.96
C ALA A 19 1.36 2.44 -1.95
N GLY A 20 1.26 2.20 -3.25
CA GLY A 20 1.37 3.25 -4.26
C GLY A 20 0.28 4.32 -4.14
N ARG A 21 -0.97 3.90 -3.90
CA ARG A 21 -2.10 4.81 -3.64
C ARG A 21 -1.87 5.63 -2.37
N TYR A 22 -1.39 5.00 -1.31
CA TYR A 22 -1.01 5.67 -0.06
C TYR A 22 0.04 6.75 -0.32
N ILE A 23 1.14 6.43 -1.00
CA ILE A 23 2.22 7.37 -1.28
C ILE A 23 1.71 8.59 -2.06
N ILE A 24 0.93 8.38 -3.12
CA ILE A 24 0.39 9.49 -3.91
C ILE A 24 -0.52 10.39 -3.08
N ASN A 25 -1.41 9.82 -2.26
CA ASN A 25 -2.32 10.62 -1.44
C ASN A 25 -1.62 11.28 -0.25
N LEU A 26 -0.58 10.64 0.32
CA LEU A 26 0.32 11.25 1.30
C LEU A 26 0.97 12.50 0.72
N LEU A 27 1.55 12.39 -0.49
CA LEU A 27 2.21 13.52 -1.15
C LEU A 27 1.22 14.66 -1.44
N LYS A 28 0.02 14.35 -1.96
CA LYS A 28 -1.03 15.37 -2.16
C LYS A 28 -1.38 16.08 -0.87
N GLY A 29 -1.65 15.35 0.21
CA GLY A 29 -1.98 15.94 1.51
C GLY A 29 -0.86 16.83 2.05
N LEU A 30 0.39 16.37 1.99
CA LEU A 30 1.56 17.18 2.38
C LEU A 30 1.67 18.45 1.53
N PHE A 31 1.49 18.33 0.22
CA PHE A 31 1.52 19.46 -0.72
C PHE A 31 0.26 20.34 -0.65
N GLU A 32 -0.76 19.98 0.11
CA GLU A 32 -1.90 20.87 0.38
C GLU A 32 -1.64 21.73 1.60
N ILE A 33 -0.97 21.19 2.62
CA ILE A 33 -0.85 21.83 3.94
C ILE A 33 0.51 22.47 4.20
N ASP A 34 1.58 22.07 3.51
CA ASP A 34 2.94 22.53 3.79
C ASP A 34 3.54 23.33 2.63
N ARG A 35 4.07 24.52 2.95
CA ARG A 35 4.75 25.45 2.03
C ARG A 35 6.18 25.79 2.48
N GLU A 36 6.56 25.35 3.67
CA GLU A 36 7.82 25.74 4.29
C GLU A 36 8.95 24.81 3.84
N ASN A 37 8.70 23.50 3.85
CA ASN A 37 9.72 22.48 3.59
C ASN A 37 9.93 22.21 2.10
N THR A 38 11.13 21.70 1.79
CA THR A 38 11.47 21.18 0.47
C THR A 38 11.35 19.66 0.49
N TYR A 39 10.57 19.11 -0.43
CA TYR A 39 10.36 17.67 -0.58
C TYR A 39 11.25 17.12 -1.70
N ILE A 40 12.12 16.19 -1.37
CA ILE A 40 12.97 15.46 -2.33
C ILE A 40 12.32 14.11 -2.60
N LEU A 41 11.65 13.98 -3.73
CA LEU A 41 11.07 12.71 -4.16
C LEU A 41 12.17 11.87 -4.81
N ALA A 42 12.55 10.79 -4.14
CA ALA A 42 13.68 9.97 -4.51
C ALA A 42 13.26 8.53 -4.79
N GLY A 43 13.90 7.88 -5.76
CA GLY A 43 13.64 6.47 -5.99
C GLY A 43 14.39 5.91 -7.20
N ARG A 44 14.59 4.60 -7.20
CA ARG A 44 15.08 3.87 -8.37
C ARG A 44 13.91 3.29 -9.14
N TYR A 45 14.01 3.29 -10.47
CA TYR A 45 12.96 2.76 -11.33
C TYR A 45 13.55 1.88 -12.43
N ILE A 46 12.84 0.80 -12.77
CA ILE A 46 13.23 -0.12 -13.84
C ILE A 46 12.67 0.33 -15.19
N THR A 47 11.43 0.84 -15.19
CA THR A 47 10.73 1.33 -16.38
C THR A 47 10.27 2.77 -16.15
N SER A 48 10.14 3.54 -17.23
CA SER A 48 9.65 4.94 -17.17
C SER A 48 8.11 5.04 -17.12
N GLU A 49 7.39 3.92 -17.09
CA GLU A 49 5.94 3.84 -17.21
C GLU A 49 5.19 4.73 -16.20
N HIS A 50 5.69 4.80 -14.97
CA HIS A 50 5.03 5.52 -13.87
C HIS A 50 5.64 6.90 -13.57
N LEU A 51 6.68 7.32 -14.30
CA LEU A 51 7.25 8.66 -14.16
C LEU A 51 6.22 9.78 -14.41
N PRO A 52 5.32 9.70 -15.41
CA PRO A 52 4.31 10.72 -15.64
C PRO A 52 3.42 10.98 -14.41
N THR A 53 3.10 9.94 -13.62
CA THR A 53 2.30 10.09 -12.39
C THR A 53 2.96 11.06 -11.40
N ILE A 54 4.28 10.97 -11.27
CA ILE A 54 5.07 11.79 -10.34
C ILE A 54 5.27 13.21 -10.88
N TYR A 55 5.54 13.35 -12.19
CA TYR A 55 5.67 14.67 -12.80
C TYR A 55 4.36 15.45 -12.82
N ASN A 56 3.23 14.80 -13.12
CA ASN A 56 1.91 15.41 -13.08
C ASN A 56 1.55 15.90 -11.68
N LEU A 57 2.02 15.20 -10.63
CA LEU A 57 1.81 15.64 -9.26
C LEU A 57 2.46 17.01 -9.02
N LYS A 58 3.71 17.23 -9.46
CA LYS A 58 4.36 18.54 -9.33
C LYS A 58 3.60 19.64 -10.09
N SER A 59 3.10 19.35 -11.29
CA SER A 59 2.32 20.32 -12.07
C SER A 59 1.04 20.77 -11.37
N ASN A 60 0.43 19.91 -10.55
CA ASN A 60 -0.79 20.25 -9.79
C ASN A 60 -0.51 21.07 -8.53
N TYR A 61 0.74 21.12 -8.08
CA TYR A 61 1.14 21.83 -6.86
C TYR A 61 2.36 22.74 -7.14
N PRO A 62 2.21 23.78 -7.99
CA PRO A 62 3.32 24.62 -8.44
C PRO A 62 4.01 25.38 -7.30
N ASP A 63 3.27 25.71 -6.25
CA ASP A 63 3.79 26.44 -5.07
C ASP A 63 4.57 25.53 -4.11
N SER A 64 4.54 24.21 -4.31
CA SER A 64 5.26 23.26 -3.47
C SER A 64 6.73 23.16 -3.90
N LYS A 65 7.64 23.20 -2.93
CA LYS A 65 9.09 23.10 -3.16
C LYS A 65 9.48 21.64 -3.39
N ILE A 66 9.36 21.16 -4.63
CA ILE A 66 9.59 19.75 -5.01
C ILE A 66 10.86 19.58 -5.85
N GLU A 67 11.80 18.78 -5.34
CA GLU A 67 13.00 18.30 -6.02
C GLU A 67 12.84 16.81 -6.39
N PHE A 68 13.41 16.40 -7.53
CA PHE A 68 13.40 15.01 -7.98
C PHE A 68 14.81 14.40 -7.98
N LYS A 69 14.93 13.19 -7.43
CA LYS A 69 16.14 12.36 -7.45
C LYS A 69 15.77 10.95 -7.92
N LEU A 70 15.47 10.84 -9.21
CA LEU A 70 14.97 9.63 -9.85
C LEU A 70 16.10 8.98 -10.64
N TYR A 71 16.33 7.68 -10.42
CA TYR A 71 17.47 6.97 -10.99
C TYR A 71 17.02 5.73 -11.75
N GLY A 72 17.11 5.78 -13.08
CA GLY A 72 16.87 4.61 -13.93
C GLY A 72 17.88 3.50 -13.66
N THR A 73 17.42 2.25 -13.62
CA THR A 73 18.28 1.08 -13.36
C THR A 73 17.73 -0.19 -14.00
N THR A 74 18.47 -1.30 -13.90
CA THR A 74 17.98 -2.63 -14.31
C THR A 74 17.54 -3.42 -13.09
N GLN A 75 16.68 -4.43 -13.29
CA GLN A 75 16.24 -5.32 -12.19
C GLN A 75 17.43 -5.98 -11.48
N GLU A 76 18.44 -6.43 -12.24
CA GLU A 76 19.66 -7.03 -11.69
C GLU A 76 20.44 -6.05 -10.82
N LYS A 77 20.67 -4.82 -11.31
CA LYS A 77 21.36 -3.77 -10.54
C LYS A 77 20.59 -3.39 -9.28
N LEU A 78 19.27 -3.31 -9.36
CA LEU A 78 18.41 -3.04 -8.18
C LEU A 78 18.51 -4.17 -7.15
N ASN A 79 18.48 -5.43 -7.59
CA ASN A 79 18.64 -6.59 -6.72
C ASN A 79 20.01 -6.59 -6.03
N LEU A 80 21.09 -6.33 -6.77
CA LEU A 80 22.44 -6.21 -6.22
C LEU A 80 22.53 -5.04 -5.23
N TRP A 81 21.93 -3.89 -5.56
CA TRP A 81 21.90 -2.71 -4.68
C TRP A 81 21.20 -2.99 -3.35
N ASN A 82 20.05 -3.67 -3.40
CA ASN A 82 19.32 -4.07 -2.20
C ASN A 82 20.07 -5.12 -1.38
N LYS A 83 20.76 -6.07 -2.05
CA LYS A 83 21.57 -7.11 -1.41
C LYS A 83 22.81 -6.54 -0.73
N PHE A 84 23.63 -5.77 -1.45
CA PHE A 84 24.90 -5.24 -0.96
C PHE A 84 24.76 -3.94 -0.18
N ARG A 85 23.59 -3.30 -0.22
CA ARG A 85 23.30 -2.06 0.49
C ARG A 85 24.26 -0.90 0.14
N PHE A 86 24.76 -0.86 -1.09
CA PHE A 86 25.74 0.12 -1.58
C PHE A 86 25.55 0.39 -3.08
N PRO A 87 25.70 1.66 -3.57
CA PRO A 87 26.04 2.86 -2.82
C PRO A 87 24.85 3.50 -2.10
N PRO A 88 25.06 4.22 -0.98
CA PRO A 88 23.98 4.96 -0.35
C PRO A 88 23.50 6.12 -1.24
N LEU A 89 22.22 6.50 -1.13
CA LEU A 89 21.58 7.56 -1.91
C LEU A 89 22.39 8.88 -1.89
N GLU A 90 23.05 9.17 -0.77
CA GLU A 90 23.84 10.39 -0.58
C GLU A 90 25.01 10.52 -1.57
N LEU A 91 25.59 9.41 -2.03
CA LEU A 91 26.64 9.43 -3.06
C LEU A 91 26.11 9.84 -4.44
N SER A 92 24.81 9.70 -4.66
CA SER A 92 24.12 10.16 -5.87
C SER A 92 23.52 11.57 -5.74
N GLY A 93 23.95 12.34 -4.74
CA GLY A 93 23.52 13.73 -4.53
C GLY A 93 22.17 13.90 -3.85
N PHE A 94 21.64 12.84 -3.22
CA PHE A 94 20.48 12.94 -2.33
C PHE A 94 20.93 13.48 -0.96
N ARG A 95 20.48 14.67 -0.56
CA ARG A 95 20.81 15.25 0.75
C ARG A 95 19.54 15.76 1.42
N ALA A 96 19.06 15.02 2.41
CA ALA A 96 17.85 15.34 3.17
C ALA A 96 18.15 15.30 4.67
N ASP A 97 17.49 16.17 5.43
CA ASP A 97 17.58 16.22 6.89
C ASP A 97 16.83 15.03 7.53
N MET A 98 15.81 14.53 6.83
CA MET A 98 14.96 13.39 7.19
C MET A 98 14.57 12.60 5.94
N LEU A 99 14.41 11.27 6.08
CA LEU A 99 13.91 10.39 5.01
C LEU A 99 12.66 9.65 5.50
N HIS A 100 11.54 9.84 4.81
CA HIS A 100 10.36 9.01 4.98
C HIS A 100 10.39 7.87 3.93
N CYS A 101 10.39 6.65 4.42
CA CYS A 101 10.17 5.43 3.65
C CYS A 101 8.72 5.00 3.86
N PRO A 102 7.78 5.38 2.99
CA PRO A 102 6.35 5.10 3.11
C PRO A 102 5.98 3.65 2.74
N ASP A 103 6.93 2.73 2.86
CA ASP A 103 6.82 1.29 2.68
C ASP A 103 7.88 0.63 3.60
N PHE A 104 7.80 -0.67 3.85
CA PHE A 104 8.63 -1.35 4.85
C PHE A 104 10.12 -1.49 4.46
N LEU A 105 10.51 -1.02 3.26
CA LEU A 105 11.87 -1.01 2.75
C LEU A 105 12.54 0.35 2.95
N ILE A 106 13.79 0.34 3.41
CA ILE A 106 14.63 1.53 3.48
C ILE A 106 15.71 1.40 2.40
N PRO A 107 15.83 2.28 1.40
CA PRO A 107 16.92 2.23 0.44
C PRO A 107 18.28 2.37 1.14
N PRO A 108 19.39 1.91 0.54
CA PRO A 108 20.73 2.22 1.03
C PRO A 108 20.91 3.73 1.24
N THR A 109 21.20 4.13 2.47
CA THR A 109 21.29 5.55 2.88
C THR A 109 22.17 5.66 4.11
N THR A 110 22.83 6.79 4.30
CA THR A 110 23.54 7.15 5.54
C THR A 110 22.68 8.00 6.48
N ASN A 111 21.49 8.42 6.05
CA ASN A 111 20.55 9.15 6.88
C ASN A 111 20.15 8.34 8.13
N LYS A 112 20.16 9.02 9.29
CA LYS A 112 19.79 8.47 10.61
C LYS A 112 18.39 8.89 11.06
N ASN A 113 17.83 9.96 10.50
CA ASN A 113 16.49 10.46 10.77
C ASN A 113 15.50 9.84 9.79
N ILE A 114 15.17 8.55 10.02
CA ILE A 114 14.27 7.81 9.13
C ILE A 114 12.89 7.66 9.78
N ILE A 115 11.84 7.99 9.02
CA ILE A 115 10.46 7.60 9.33
C ILE A 115 10.12 6.42 8.42
N LEU A 116 9.62 5.33 8.99
CA LEU A 116 9.22 4.13 8.24
C LEU A 116 7.72 3.92 8.36
N THR A 117 7.00 3.74 7.27
CA THR A 117 5.62 3.24 7.30
C THR A 117 5.63 1.73 7.12
N ILE A 118 4.94 1.01 7.99
CA ILE A 118 4.67 -0.43 7.84
C ILE A 118 3.16 -0.59 7.77
N HIS A 119 2.66 -1.02 6.62
CA HIS A 119 1.22 -1.18 6.37
C HIS A 119 0.63 -2.38 7.12
N ASP A 120 1.27 -3.55 6.99
CA ASP A 120 0.92 -4.76 7.73
C ASP A 120 2.11 -5.73 7.81
N LEU A 121 1.99 -6.71 8.70
CA LEU A 121 2.88 -7.86 8.80
C LEU A 121 2.11 -9.16 8.56
N SER A 122 1.13 -9.12 7.66
CA SER A 122 0.24 -10.26 7.39
C SER A 122 1.00 -11.49 6.89
N PHE A 123 2.16 -11.31 6.25
CA PHE A 123 3.04 -12.39 5.84
C PHE A 123 3.72 -13.13 7.01
N ILE A 124 3.86 -12.49 8.17
CA ILE A 124 4.35 -13.11 9.41
C ILE A 124 3.18 -13.69 10.21
N ARG A 125 2.10 -12.93 10.34
CA ARG A 125 0.91 -13.33 11.11
C ARG A 125 0.15 -14.49 10.48
N PHE A 126 0.10 -14.55 9.15
CA PHE A 126 -0.58 -15.59 8.38
C PHE A 126 0.38 -16.20 7.33
N PRO A 127 1.41 -16.93 7.77
CA PRO A 127 2.45 -17.45 6.89
C PRO A 127 1.91 -18.46 5.87
N GLN A 128 0.80 -19.14 6.17
CA GLN A 128 0.16 -20.09 5.26
C GLN A 128 -0.33 -19.47 3.94
N PHE A 129 -0.46 -18.14 3.87
CA PHE A 129 -0.85 -17.42 2.66
C PHE A 129 0.33 -16.90 1.84
N ASN A 130 1.57 -17.21 2.21
CA ASN A 130 2.77 -16.69 1.56
C ASN A 130 3.78 -17.80 1.27
N PHE A 131 4.75 -17.51 0.40
CA PHE A 131 5.84 -18.45 0.11
C PHE A 131 6.89 -18.43 1.24
N PRO A 132 7.45 -19.58 1.66
CA PRO A 132 8.44 -19.63 2.74
C PRO A 132 9.64 -18.69 2.54
N TRP A 133 10.20 -18.64 1.32
CA TRP A 133 11.32 -17.74 1.01
C TRP A 133 10.95 -16.26 1.20
N PHE A 134 9.71 -15.89 0.89
CA PHE A 134 9.22 -14.52 0.99
C PHE A 134 9.14 -14.12 2.46
N ILE A 135 8.57 -15.00 3.27
CA ILE A 135 8.44 -14.81 4.71
C ILE A 135 9.82 -14.64 5.33
N GLU A 136 10.76 -15.54 5.05
CA GLU A 136 12.12 -15.48 5.61
C GLU A 136 12.83 -14.18 5.23
N LYS A 137 12.90 -13.88 3.93
CA LYS A 137 13.58 -12.68 3.41
C LYS A 137 13.01 -11.41 4.01
N TYR A 138 11.70 -11.20 3.90
CA TYR A 138 11.08 -9.94 4.30
C TYR A 138 10.93 -9.83 5.82
N THR A 139 10.81 -10.92 6.57
CA THR A 139 10.84 -10.85 8.04
C THR A 139 12.17 -10.28 8.53
N ILE A 140 13.29 -10.77 8.00
CA ILE A 140 14.63 -10.28 8.35
C ILE A 140 14.79 -8.81 7.95
N GLU A 141 14.39 -8.47 6.73
CA GLU A 141 14.54 -7.12 6.20
C GLU A 141 13.69 -6.08 6.93
N VAL A 142 12.41 -6.38 7.15
CA VAL A 142 11.50 -5.46 7.87
C VAL A 142 11.92 -5.32 9.33
N LYS A 143 12.32 -6.41 10.00
CA LYS A 143 12.85 -6.33 11.38
C LYS A 143 14.08 -5.43 11.46
N ARG A 144 15.03 -5.57 10.53
CA ARG A 144 16.22 -4.71 10.44
C ARG A 144 15.82 -3.24 10.24
N ASN A 145 14.91 -2.97 9.32
CA ASN A 145 14.48 -1.61 9.00
C ASN A 145 13.68 -0.97 10.15
N ALA A 146 12.80 -1.72 10.81
CA ALA A 146 12.07 -1.27 11.99
C ALA A 146 13.02 -0.92 13.15
N LYS A 147 14.08 -1.71 13.37
CA LYS A 147 15.13 -1.38 14.35
C LYS A 147 15.88 -0.11 13.97
N ARG A 148 16.21 0.07 12.69
CA ARG A 148 16.96 1.21 12.17
C ARG A 148 16.18 2.52 12.15
N ALA A 149 14.87 2.49 11.90
CA ALA A 149 14.05 3.70 11.82
C ALA A 149 14.14 4.55 13.10
N LYS A 150 13.89 5.85 13.02
CA LYS A 150 13.77 6.73 14.20
C LYS A 150 12.34 6.68 14.76
N LYS A 151 11.34 6.72 13.87
CA LYS A 151 9.93 6.51 14.17
C LYS A 151 9.29 5.60 13.12
N ILE A 152 8.25 4.91 13.53
CA ILE A 152 7.46 4.03 12.66
C ILE A 152 6.02 4.54 12.66
N ILE A 153 5.41 4.56 11.48
CA ILE A 153 3.99 4.79 11.26
C ILE A 153 3.36 3.42 10.97
N ALA A 154 2.30 3.10 11.70
CA ALA A 154 1.47 1.92 11.49
C ALA A 154 0.05 2.35 11.13
N ASP A 155 -0.56 1.69 10.15
CA ASP A 155 -1.88 2.08 9.63
C ASP A 155 -3.04 1.69 10.57
N SER A 156 -2.73 0.91 11.61
CA SER A 156 -3.72 0.43 12.58
C SER A 156 -3.06 0.02 13.89
N GLN A 157 -3.88 -0.08 14.95
CA GLN A 157 -3.44 -0.66 16.22
C GLN A 157 -2.98 -2.12 16.04
N SER A 158 -3.67 -2.92 15.22
CA SER A 158 -3.27 -4.29 14.93
C SER A 158 -1.86 -4.36 14.32
N THR A 159 -1.54 -3.46 13.39
CA THR A 159 -0.21 -3.40 12.79
C THR A 159 0.84 -2.96 13.82
N LYS A 160 0.51 -1.99 14.69
CA LYS A 160 1.39 -1.60 15.80
C LYS A 160 1.69 -2.77 16.72
N ASP A 161 0.67 -3.51 17.14
CA ASP A 161 0.84 -4.68 18.01
C ASP A 161 1.71 -5.75 17.34
N ASP A 162 1.52 -5.99 16.04
CA ASP A 162 2.38 -6.90 15.27
C ASP A 162 3.84 -6.46 15.24
N ILE A 163 4.11 -5.18 15.02
CA ILE A 163 5.47 -4.64 15.00
C ILE A 163 6.14 -4.80 16.38
N VAL A 164 5.42 -4.47 17.45
CA VAL A 164 5.93 -4.60 18.83
C VAL A 164 6.22 -6.06 19.15
N ASN A 165 5.25 -6.95 18.89
CA ASN A 165 5.33 -8.35 19.29
C ASN A 165 6.33 -9.15 18.45
N PHE A 166 6.30 -9.03 17.12
CA PHE A 166 7.16 -9.82 16.24
C PHE A 166 8.61 -9.34 16.22
N PHE A 167 8.84 -8.03 16.38
CA PHE A 167 10.17 -7.44 16.24
C PHE A 167 10.79 -6.94 17.55
N ASN A 168 10.06 -7.01 18.66
CA ASN A 168 10.46 -6.48 19.97
C ASN A 168 10.89 -5.01 19.87
N ILE A 169 10.02 -4.19 19.26
CA ILE A 169 10.23 -2.76 19.08
C ILE A 169 9.46 -2.01 20.17
N SER A 170 10.08 -0.99 20.78
CA SER A 170 9.42 -0.15 21.78
C SER A 170 8.12 0.45 21.22
N PRO A 171 6.99 0.34 21.93
CA PRO A 171 5.71 0.93 21.51
C PRO A 171 5.76 2.45 21.26
N ASP A 172 6.63 3.19 21.96
CA ASP A 172 6.79 4.65 21.81
C ASP A 172 7.44 5.05 20.48
N LYS A 173 8.08 4.08 19.82
CA LYS A 173 8.63 4.24 18.48
C LYS A 173 7.55 4.16 17.40
N VAL A 174 6.41 3.52 17.69
CA VAL A 174 5.35 3.21 16.72
C VAL A 174 4.13 4.08 16.97
N ASN A 175 3.84 4.95 16.00
CA ASN A 175 2.65 5.80 16.01
C ASN A 175 1.59 5.20 15.09
N VAL A 176 0.35 5.13 15.57
CA VAL A 176 -0.78 4.70 14.75
C VAL A 176 -1.33 5.91 14.02
N VAL A 177 -1.37 5.84 12.69
CA VAL A 177 -2.00 6.84 11.83
C VAL A 177 -2.97 6.10 10.92
N TYR A 178 -4.25 6.16 11.24
CA TYR A 178 -5.29 5.49 10.46
C TYR A 178 -5.39 6.06 9.05
N LEU A 179 -5.53 5.18 8.06
CA LEU A 179 -5.77 5.59 6.69
C LEU A 179 -7.20 6.13 6.51
N ALA A 180 -7.33 7.14 5.65
CA ALA A 180 -8.62 7.65 5.20
C ALA A 180 -8.98 7.10 3.81
N ALA A 181 -10.27 7.05 3.51
CA ALA A 181 -10.73 6.80 2.16
C ALA A 181 -10.35 7.97 1.24
N ASP A 182 -10.01 7.66 -0.01
CA ASP A 182 -9.79 8.66 -1.05
C ASP A 182 -11.07 9.49 -1.28
N THR A 183 -10.94 10.78 -1.61
CA THR A 183 -12.08 11.70 -1.83
C THR A 183 -12.98 11.26 -2.99
N PHE A 184 -12.49 10.38 -3.87
CA PHE A 184 -13.29 9.69 -4.86
C PHE A 184 -14.44 8.87 -4.24
N PHE A 185 -14.25 8.30 -3.05
CA PHE A 185 -15.27 7.53 -2.34
C PHE A 185 -16.28 8.46 -1.66
N ARG A 186 -17.28 8.87 -2.41
CA ARG A 186 -18.35 9.76 -1.96
C ARG A 186 -19.73 9.23 -2.32
N LYS A 187 -20.74 9.72 -1.61
CA LYS A 187 -22.14 9.42 -1.93
C LYS A 187 -22.48 10.06 -3.29
N LEU A 188 -22.94 9.25 -4.23
CA LEU A 188 -23.43 9.75 -5.51
C LEU A 188 -24.85 10.29 -5.35
N SER A 189 -25.13 11.47 -5.90
CA SER A 189 -26.46 12.10 -5.87
C SER A 189 -27.42 11.53 -6.93
N SER A 190 -26.90 11.07 -8.07
CA SER A 190 -27.72 10.58 -9.19
C SER A 190 -28.26 9.17 -8.93
N LYS A 191 -29.59 9.07 -8.82
CA LYS A 191 -30.31 7.80 -8.76
C LYS A 191 -30.25 7.06 -10.11
N GLU A 192 -30.15 7.80 -11.20
CA GLU A 192 -30.06 7.31 -12.58
C GLU A 192 -28.77 6.51 -12.79
N LYS A 193 -27.61 7.08 -12.41
CA LYS A 193 -26.32 6.36 -12.49
C LYS A 193 -26.31 5.08 -11.66
N ARG A 194 -26.97 5.09 -10.49
CA ARG A 194 -27.14 3.89 -9.67
C ARG A 194 -27.99 2.85 -10.41
N LYS A 195 -29.12 3.25 -10.99
CA LYS A 195 -30.02 2.37 -11.75
C LYS A 195 -29.31 1.76 -12.97
N GLU A 196 -28.54 2.57 -13.70
CA GLU A 196 -27.73 2.12 -14.84
C GLU A 196 -26.68 1.09 -14.41
N THR A 197 -25.95 1.35 -13.32
CA THR A 197 -24.94 0.41 -12.79
C THR A 197 -25.58 -0.92 -12.39
N LEU A 198 -26.69 -0.88 -11.65
CA LEU A 198 -27.42 -2.09 -11.26
C LEU A 198 -27.93 -2.86 -12.50
N LYS A 199 -28.44 -2.16 -13.52
CA LYS A 199 -28.86 -2.78 -14.79
C LYS A 199 -27.68 -3.41 -15.53
N LYS A 200 -26.56 -2.68 -15.67
CA LYS A 200 -25.35 -3.13 -16.37
C LYS A 200 -24.81 -4.45 -15.82
N TYR A 201 -24.80 -4.61 -14.50
CA TYR A 201 -24.28 -5.81 -13.84
C TYR A 201 -25.37 -6.81 -13.44
N SER A 202 -26.61 -6.60 -13.90
CA SER A 202 -27.77 -7.44 -13.55
C SER A 202 -27.94 -7.63 -12.02
N ILE A 203 -27.61 -6.61 -11.24
CA ILE A 203 -27.72 -6.60 -9.78
C ILE A 203 -29.14 -6.15 -9.42
N GLY A 204 -29.84 -6.97 -8.61
CA GLY A 204 -31.18 -6.65 -8.14
C GLY A 204 -31.20 -5.50 -7.13
N LYS A 205 -32.38 -5.14 -6.62
CA LYS A 205 -32.50 -4.08 -5.59
C LYS A 205 -31.86 -4.45 -4.25
N LYS A 206 -31.84 -5.75 -3.92
CA LYS A 206 -31.29 -6.31 -2.68
C LYS A 206 -30.05 -7.12 -3.00
N TYR A 207 -28.90 -6.68 -2.48
CA TYR A 207 -27.63 -7.35 -2.68
C TYR A 207 -26.71 -7.15 -1.48
N ILE A 208 -25.77 -8.07 -1.34
CA ILE A 208 -24.62 -7.98 -0.44
C ILE A 208 -23.41 -7.81 -1.35
N LEU A 209 -22.63 -6.76 -1.15
CA LEU A 209 -21.43 -6.48 -1.93
C LEU A 209 -20.19 -6.77 -1.08
N SER A 210 -19.25 -7.53 -1.65
CA SER A 210 -17.91 -7.68 -1.12
C SER A 210 -16.89 -7.31 -2.18
N VAL A 211 -15.89 -6.51 -1.81
CA VAL A 211 -14.89 -5.96 -2.76
C VAL A 211 -13.49 -6.37 -2.33
N GLY A 212 -12.70 -6.89 -3.25
CA GLY A 212 -11.30 -7.23 -3.03
C GLY A 212 -10.76 -8.22 -4.04
N THR A 213 -9.43 -8.28 -4.19
CA THR A 213 -8.76 -9.30 -5.01
C THR A 213 -9.21 -10.69 -4.58
N ILE A 214 -9.60 -11.53 -5.52
CA ILE A 214 -10.07 -12.89 -5.27
C ILE A 214 -8.86 -13.78 -5.01
N GLU A 215 -8.48 -13.89 -3.74
CA GLU A 215 -7.35 -14.68 -3.24
C GLU A 215 -7.74 -15.35 -1.89
N PRO A 216 -7.06 -16.44 -1.48
CA PRO A 216 -7.39 -17.19 -0.26
C PRO A 216 -7.55 -16.33 0.99
N ARG A 217 -6.70 -15.31 1.16
CA ARG A 217 -6.69 -14.43 2.32
C ARG A 217 -7.97 -13.59 2.46
N LYS A 218 -8.69 -13.31 1.37
CA LYS A 218 -9.99 -12.61 1.43
C LYS A 218 -11.15 -13.53 1.81
N ASN A 219 -10.91 -14.83 1.83
CA ASN A 219 -11.83 -15.86 2.34
C ASN A 219 -13.25 -15.80 1.74
N PHE A 220 -13.34 -15.52 0.44
CA PHE A 220 -14.62 -15.45 -0.27
C PHE A 220 -15.38 -16.80 -0.27
N THR A 221 -14.67 -17.92 -0.22
CA THR A 221 -15.27 -19.25 -0.05
C THR A 221 -16.15 -19.33 1.20
N THR A 222 -15.67 -18.82 2.35
CA THR A 222 -16.48 -18.82 3.58
C THR A 222 -17.70 -17.90 3.45
N LEU A 223 -17.55 -16.75 2.79
CA LEU A 223 -18.66 -15.84 2.52
C LEU A 223 -19.75 -16.49 1.68
N ILE A 224 -19.39 -17.23 0.62
CA ILE A 224 -20.35 -17.95 -0.24
C ILE A 224 -21.07 -19.03 0.55
N LYS A 225 -20.36 -19.84 1.34
CA LYS A 225 -20.96 -20.86 2.22
C LYS A 225 -21.95 -20.25 3.21
N ALA A 226 -21.57 -19.18 3.89
CA ALA A 226 -22.43 -18.49 4.83
C ALA A 226 -23.69 -17.94 4.15
N PHE A 227 -23.54 -17.32 2.97
CA PHE A 227 -24.65 -16.82 2.17
C PHE A 227 -25.64 -17.94 1.81
N ASN A 228 -25.15 -19.12 1.41
CA ASN A 228 -25.99 -20.26 1.07
C ASN A 228 -26.72 -20.88 2.28
N ILE A 229 -26.09 -20.89 3.45
CA ILE A 229 -26.75 -21.30 4.70
C ILE A 229 -27.92 -20.37 5.01
N VAL A 230 -27.70 -19.05 4.96
CA VAL A 230 -28.76 -18.05 5.23
C VAL A 230 -29.89 -18.17 4.21
N LYS A 231 -29.56 -18.29 2.92
CA LYS A 231 -30.53 -18.48 1.84
C LYS A 231 -31.42 -19.71 2.05
N LYS A 232 -30.86 -20.83 2.51
CA LYS A 232 -31.61 -22.07 2.78
C LYS A 232 -32.52 -21.96 4.02
N ARG A 233 -32.10 -21.23 5.05
CA ARG A 233 -32.82 -21.14 6.33
C ARG A 233 -33.88 -20.05 6.38
N SER A 234 -33.82 -19.08 5.47
CA SER A 234 -34.66 -17.88 5.55
C SER A 234 -35.70 -17.85 4.44
N ALA A 235 -36.96 -18.10 4.79
CA ALA A 235 -38.08 -17.95 3.87
C ALA A 235 -38.11 -16.52 3.29
N GLY A 236 -38.23 -16.39 1.97
CA GLY A 236 -38.27 -15.09 1.29
C GLY A 236 -36.91 -14.40 1.12
N PHE A 237 -35.78 -15.07 1.37
CA PHE A 237 -34.46 -14.49 1.15
C PHE A 237 -34.18 -14.23 -0.34
N ASN A 238 -34.25 -12.96 -0.73
CA ASN A 238 -34.07 -12.48 -2.10
C ASN A 238 -32.95 -11.43 -2.17
N TYR A 239 -31.76 -11.78 -1.70
CA TYR A 239 -30.54 -10.99 -1.90
C TYR A 239 -29.66 -11.67 -2.94
N LYS A 240 -28.90 -10.89 -3.72
CA LYS A 240 -27.77 -11.39 -4.51
C LYS A 240 -26.47 -11.18 -3.75
N LEU A 241 -25.57 -12.16 -3.75
CA LEU A 241 -24.19 -11.95 -3.36
C LEU A 241 -23.40 -11.46 -4.58
N VAL A 242 -22.73 -10.31 -4.45
CA VAL A 242 -21.90 -9.71 -5.49
C VAL A 242 -20.47 -9.62 -4.96
N ILE A 243 -19.55 -10.30 -5.62
CA ILE A 243 -18.12 -10.24 -5.32
C ILE A 243 -17.43 -9.50 -6.47
N ALA A 244 -16.75 -8.40 -6.15
CA ALA A 244 -16.09 -7.55 -7.14
C ALA A 244 -14.59 -7.44 -6.86
N GLY A 245 -13.78 -7.80 -7.84
CA GLY A 245 -12.33 -7.67 -7.74
C GLY A 245 -11.61 -8.47 -8.83
N ARG A 246 -10.30 -8.23 -8.95
CA ARG A 246 -9.46 -8.99 -9.89
C ARG A 246 -9.24 -10.40 -9.35
N THR A 247 -9.15 -11.37 -10.25
CA THR A 247 -8.68 -12.72 -9.93
C THR A 247 -7.23 -12.65 -9.43
N GLY A 248 -6.99 -13.18 -8.23
CA GLY A 248 -5.67 -13.28 -7.63
C GLY A 248 -5.10 -14.70 -7.73
N TRP A 249 -4.07 -14.97 -6.94
CA TRP A 249 -3.44 -16.29 -6.84
C TRP A 249 -4.34 -17.28 -6.07
N LYS A 250 -4.24 -18.57 -6.40
CA LYS A 250 -4.97 -19.69 -5.74
C LYS A 250 -6.47 -19.43 -5.54
N SER A 251 -7.11 -18.86 -6.56
CA SER A 251 -8.52 -18.42 -6.50
C SER A 251 -9.54 -19.51 -6.85
N GLU A 252 -9.09 -20.67 -7.33
CA GLU A 252 -9.91 -21.73 -7.92
C GLU A 252 -11.03 -22.17 -6.97
N ALA A 253 -10.70 -22.36 -5.69
CA ALA A 253 -11.65 -22.75 -4.65
C ALA A 253 -12.78 -21.74 -4.43
N THR A 254 -12.59 -20.46 -4.78
CA THR A 254 -13.68 -19.47 -4.73
C THR A 254 -14.65 -19.64 -5.89
N TYR A 255 -14.16 -20.01 -7.08
CA TYR A 255 -15.00 -20.16 -8.28
C TYR A 255 -15.73 -21.50 -8.35
N THR A 256 -15.24 -22.53 -7.65
CA THR A 256 -15.91 -23.84 -7.57
C THR A 256 -16.97 -23.92 -6.47
N GLU A 257 -16.93 -23.00 -5.50
CA GLU A 257 -17.95 -22.93 -4.44
C GLU A 257 -19.28 -22.42 -5.01
N ARG A 258 -20.36 -23.19 -4.79
CA ARG A 258 -21.71 -22.91 -5.31
C ARG A 258 -22.68 -22.58 -4.20
#